data_AF-A0A5C5TZD6-F1
#
_entry.id   AF-A0A5C5TZD6-F1
#
_cell.length_a   1.000
_cell.length_b   1.000
_cell.length_c   1.000
_cell.angle_alpha   90.00
_cell.angle_beta   90.00
_cell.angle_gamma   90.00
#
_symmetry.space_group_name_H-M   'P 1'
#
loop_
_entity.id
_entity.type
_entity.pdbx_description
1 polymer ?
#
loop_
_entity_poly.entity_id
_entity_poly.type
_entity_poly.pdbx_seq_one_letter_code
_entity_poly.pdbx_strand_id
1 'polypeptide(L)'
;MTNLPRLDPDEAGNAHLHELIGRLHPDDAAPFVEKLTTQPLRARFHTYRELLLGAYLRQSGANFRYEQLVCGKTPDWSLRAEDSRLLEVIDVVTLHQRNEKEQEISASVRSSGSWSGWIGVPPDHIYRKLSDKAGQYSELVREAGVPYVLGVFGEFVASLSPQEIQQVLYRQHNGWFTTVPEVSGVIYFRESNFSFEFSHFPNPVALYPSTVLSGQPGAA
;
A
#
# COMPACT_ATOMS: atom_id res chain seq x y z
N MET A 1 -15.39 0.96 -24.52
CA MET A 1 -14.61 1.81 -23.61
C MET A 1 -15.58 2.46 -22.65
N THR A 2 -15.65 1.92 -21.45
CA THR A 2 -16.54 2.35 -20.36
C THR A 2 -16.17 3.77 -19.93
N ASN A 3 -17.15 4.63 -19.67
CA ASN A 3 -16.96 5.96 -19.08
C ASN A 3 -16.34 5.81 -17.69
N LEU A 4 -15.01 5.83 -17.61
CA LEU A 4 -14.29 5.86 -16.34
C LEU A 4 -14.50 7.24 -15.68
N PRO A 5 -14.63 7.30 -14.36
CA PRO A 5 -14.83 8.56 -13.66
C PRO A 5 -13.60 9.45 -13.85
N ARG A 6 -13.82 10.76 -14.03
CA ARG A 6 -12.74 11.72 -13.81
C ARG A 6 -12.40 11.75 -12.33
N LEU A 7 -11.25 11.18 -11.96
CA LEU A 7 -10.66 11.38 -10.64
C LEU A 7 -9.85 12.67 -10.58
N ASP A 8 -9.29 13.07 -11.72
CA ASP A 8 -8.53 14.29 -11.88
C ASP A 8 -9.25 15.24 -12.86
N PRO A 9 -9.36 16.55 -12.58
CA PRO A 9 -9.75 17.52 -13.59
C PRO A 9 -8.80 17.57 -14.81
N ASP A 10 -7.55 17.13 -14.67
CA ASP A 10 -6.54 17.09 -15.73
C ASP A 10 -6.67 15.86 -16.64
N GLU A 11 -6.46 16.04 -17.95
CA GLU A 11 -6.48 14.95 -18.93
C GLU A 11 -5.30 13.99 -18.74
N ALA A 12 -4.14 14.48 -18.32
CA ALA A 12 -2.97 13.63 -18.09
C ALA A 12 -3.18 12.68 -16.89
N GLY A 13 -3.75 13.18 -15.79
CA GLY A 13 -4.11 12.35 -14.63
C GLY A 13 -5.12 11.25 -14.97
N ASN A 14 -6.11 11.57 -15.82
CA ASN A 14 -7.06 10.55 -16.30
C ASN A 14 -6.38 9.52 -17.21
N ALA A 15 -5.53 9.93 -18.14
CA ALA A 15 -4.80 8.99 -19.00
C ALA A 15 -3.94 8.02 -18.16
N HIS A 16 -3.26 8.53 -17.14
CA HIS A 16 -2.47 7.72 -16.21
C HIS A 16 -3.34 6.71 -15.43
N LEU A 17 -4.49 7.14 -14.90
CA LEU A 17 -5.43 6.25 -14.21
C LEU A 17 -5.89 5.11 -15.13
N HIS A 18 -6.25 5.42 -16.37
CA HIS A 18 -6.66 4.42 -17.36
C HIS A 18 -5.54 3.42 -17.66
N GLU A 19 -4.30 3.90 -17.78
CA GLU A 19 -3.13 3.05 -17.96
C GLU A 19 -2.98 2.07 -16.79
N LEU A 20 -3.09 2.55 -15.55
CA LEU A 20 -3.00 1.72 -14.35
C LEU A 20 -4.12 0.68 -14.27
N ILE A 21 -5.37 1.06 -14.55
CA ILE A 21 -6.52 0.14 -14.58
C ILE A 21 -6.29 -0.94 -15.66
N GLY A 22 -5.72 -0.57 -16.81
CA GLY A 22 -5.38 -1.50 -17.88
C GLY A 22 -4.36 -2.59 -17.49
N ARG A 23 -3.62 -2.40 -16.38
CA ARG A 23 -2.67 -3.38 -15.85
C ARG A 23 -3.33 -4.40 -14.90
N LEU A 24 -4.56 -4.17 -14.47
CA LEU A 24 -5.30 -5.09 -13.61
C LEU A 24 -5.64 -6.41 -14.31
N HIS A 25 -6.01 -7.42 -13.53
CA HIS A 25 -6.63 -8.60 -14.10
C HIS A 25 -7.97 -8.20 -14.75
N PRO A 26 -8.34 -8.72 -15.94
CA PRO A 26 -9.58 -8.35 -16.61
C PRO A 26 -10.83 -8.42 -15.73
N ASP A 27 -10.96 -9.50 -14.95
CA ASP A 27 -12.08 -9.69 -14.02
C ASP A 27 -12.13 -8.67 -12.87
N ASP A 28 -10.99 -8.08 -12.52
CA ASP A 28 -10.86 -7.20 -11.36
C ASP A 28 -11.08 -5.73 -11.74
N ALA A 29 -10.90 -5.38 -13.02
CA ALA A 29 -10.99 -4.00 -13.51
C ALA A 29 -12.38 -3.39 -13.31
N ALA A 30 -13.45 -4.11 -13.65
CA ALA A 30 -14.81 -3.57 -13.51
C ALA A 30 -15.23 -3.37 -12.04
N PRO A 31 -15.07 -4.36 -11.14
CA PRO A 31 -15.32 -4.15 -9.71
C PRO A 31 -14.47 -3.02 -9.10
N PHE A 32 -13.20 -2.92 -9.49
CA PHE A 32 -12.32 -1.86 -9.02
C PHE A 32 -12.87 -0.47 -9.40
N VAL A 33 -13.25 -0.30 -10.68
CA VAL A 33 -13.83 0.95 -11.19
C VAL A 33 -15.14 1.28 -10.47
N GLU A 34 -15.99 0.29 -10.25
CA GLU A 34 -17.24 0.48 -9.51
C GLU A 34 -16.97 1.00 -8.09
N LYS A 35 -16.05 0.37 -7.34
CA LYS A 35 -15.66 0.84 -6.00
C LYS A 35 -15.11 2.26 -6.05
N LEU A 36 -14.19 2.53 -6.98
CA LEU A 36 -13.55 3.83 -7.15
C LEU A 36 -14.55 4.96 -7.50
N THR A 37 -15.57 4.66 -8.31
CA THR A 37 -16.61 5.63 -8.71
C THR A 37 -17.63 5.90 -7.61
N THR A 38 -18.00 4.89 -6.84
CA THR A 38 -19.13 4.95 -5.88
C THR A 38 -18.73 5.48 -4.52
N GLN A 39 -17.45 5.38 -4.15
CA GLN A 39 -16.96 5.82 -2.85
C GLN A 39 -16.88 7.35 -2.70
N PRO A 40 -16.97 7.88 -1.46
CA PRO A 40 -16.66 9.27 -1.15
C PRO A 40 -15.22 9.63 -1.53
N LEU A 41 -14.97 10.89 -1.91
CA LEU A 41 -13.67 11.35 -2.44
C LEU A 41 -12.45 10.92 -1.59
N ARG A 42 -12.55 10.99 -0.26
CA ARG A 42 -11.45 10.56 0.64
C ARG A 42 -11.13 9.07 0.52
N ALA A 43 -12.14 8.22 0.38
CA ALA A 43 -11.96 6.78 0.21
C ALA A 43 -11.38 6.44 -1.16
N ARG A 44 -11.70 7.22 -2.21
CA ARG A 44 -11.11 7.04 -3.54
C ARG A 44 -9.60 7.17 -3.54
N PHE A 45 -9.01 8.03 -2.71
CA PHE A 45 -7.56 8.13 -2.59
C PHE A 45 -6.92 6.87 -2.02
N HIS A 46 -7.58 6.17 -1.10
CA HIS A 46 -7.10 4.87 -0.62
C HIS A 46 -7.14 3.82 -1.73
N THR A 47 -8.28 3.70 -2.42
CA THR A 47 -8.43 2.77 -3.54
C THR A 47 -7.50 3.10 -4.72
N TYR A 48 -7.21 4.37 -4.96
CA TYR A 48 -6.17 4.77 -5.92
C TYR A 48 -4.78 4.28 -5.49
N ARG A 49 -4.40 4.46 -4.21
CA ARG A 49 -3.11 3.96 -3.69
C ARG A 49 -3.00 2.44 -3.75
N GLU A 50 -4.10 1.74 -3.51
CA GLU A 50 -4.21 0.29 -3.72
C GLU A 50 -3.88 -0.06 -5.18
N LEU A 51 -4.48 0.64 -6.14
CA LEU A 51 -4.21 0.47 -7.59
C LEU A 51 -2.75 0.71 -7.95
N LEU A 52 -2.11 1.75 -7.41
CA LEU A 52 -0.70 2.02 -7.70
C LEU A 52 0.18 0.81 -7.38
N LEU A 53 -0.01 0.23 -6.19
CA LEU A 53 0.73 -0.95 -5.78
C LEU A 53 0.37 -2.17 -6.64
N GLY A 54 -0.92 -2.45 -6.85
CA GLY A 54 -1.37 -3.58 -7.66
C GLY A 54 -0.86 -3.54 -9.09
N ALA A 55 -0.87 -2.36 -9.72
CA ALA A 55 -0.35 -2.15 -11.07
C ALA A 55 1.16 -2.40 -11.16
N TYR A 56 1.93 -1.99 -10.15
CA TYR A 56 3.35 -2.30 -10.04
C TYR A 56 3.59 -3.80 -9.88
N LEU A 57 2.87 -4.45 -8.97
CA LEU A 57 2.99 -5.88 -8.70
C LEU A 57 2.66 -6.73 -9.94
N ARG A 58 1.65 -6.35 -10.73
CA ARG A 58 1.29 -7.05 -11.96
C ARG A 58 2.25 -6.79 -13.12
N GLN A 59 3.00 -5.69 -13.09
CA GLN A 59 3.99 -5.39 -14.13
C GLN A 59 5.10 -6.45 -14.20
N SER A 60 5.35 -7.21 -13.11
CA SER A 60 6.28 -8.32 -13.10
C SER A 60 5.74 -9.61 -13.77
N GLY A 61 4.51 -9.60 -14.28
CA GLY A 61 3.86 -10.77 -14.88
C GLY A 61 3.18 -11.71 -13.86
N ALA A 62 3.20 -11.37 -12.57
CA ALA A 62 2.59 -12.18 -11.52
C ALA A 62 1.06 -12.02 -11.49
N ASN A 63 0.36 -13.10 -11.13
CA ASN A 63 -1.11 -13.12 -11.09
C ASN A 63 -1.66 -12.56 -9.77
N PHE A 64 -1.46 -11.26 -9.55
CA PHE A 64 -2.10 -10.54 -8.45
C PHE A 64 -3.56 -10.26 -8.75
N ARG A 65 -4.42 -10.53 -7.77
CA ARG A 65 -5.86 -10.35 -7.83
C ARG A 65 -6.34 -9.39 -6.75
N TYR A 66 -7.21 -8.47 -7.12
CA TYR A 66 -7.75 -7.41 -6.26
C TYR A 66 -8.90 -7.93 -5.39
N GLU A 67 -8.88 -7.60 -4.09
CA GLU A 67 -9.96 -7.85 -3.10
C GLU A 67 -10.62 -9.24 -3.16
N GLN A 68 -9.83 -10.29 -3.42
CA GLN A 68 -10.35 -11.66 -3.43
C GLN A 68 -10.60 -12.16 -2.01
N LEU A 69 -11.69 -12.90 -1.82
CA LEU A 69 -11.98 -13.52 -0.53
C LEU A 69 -10.95 -14.60 -0.20
N VAL A 70 -10.35 -14.49 0.98
CA VAL A 70 -9.40 -15.44 1.57
C VAL A 70 -9.83 -15.67 3.01
N CYS A 71 -10.23 -16.89 3.35
CA CYS A 71 -10.62 -17.26 4.73
C CYS A 71 -11.58 -16.25 5.39
N GLY A 72 -12.56 -15.73 4.64
CA GLY A 72 -13.54 -14.77 5.12
C GLY A 72 -13.09 -13.30 5.20
N LYS A 73 -11.87 -12.97 4.78
CA LYS A 73 -11.36 -11.58 4.67
C LYS A 73 -10.98 -11.24 3.23
N THR A 74 -10.88 -9.95 2.93
CA THR A 74 -10.54 -9.43 1.59
C THR A 74 -9.30 -8.57 1.69
N PRO A 75 -8.08 -9.15 1.61
CA PRO A 75 -6.87 -8.35 1.49
C PRO A 75 -6.94 -7.51 0.20
N ASP A 76 -6.31 -6.34 0.19
CA ASP A 76 -6.31 -5.46 -0.99
C ASP A 76 -5.80 -6.20 -2.23
N TRP A 77 -4.76 -7.03 -2.07
CA TRP A 77 -4.21 -7.87 -3.13
C TRP A 77 -3.88 -9.28 -2.65
N SER A 78 -4.04 -10.25 -3.55
CA SER A 78 -3.61 -11.63 -3.34
C SER A 78 -2.86 -12.15 -4.55
N LEU A 79 -1.70 -12.76 -4.35
CA LEU A 79 -0.99 -13.49 -5.40
C LEU A 79 -1.58 -14.89 -5.53
N ARG A 80 -1.90 -15.29 -6.76
CA ARG A 80 -2.44 -16.60 -7.08
C ARG A 80 -1.51 -17.37 -7.99
N ALA A 81 -1.41 -18.68 -7.77
CA ALA A 81 -0.88 -19.60 -8.76
C ALA A 81 -1.88 -19.77 -9.92
N GLU A 82 -1.47 -20.47 -10.99
CA GLU A 82 -2.34 -20.79 -12.12
C GLU A 82 -3.54 -21.65 -11.70
N ASP A 83 -3.35 -22.54 -10.73
CA ASP A 83 -4.40 -23.39 -10.13
C ASP A 83 -5.29 -22.64 -9.11
N SER A 84 -5.19 -21.30 -9.04
CA SER A 84 -5.89 -20.44 -8.09
C SER A 84 -5.50 -20.61 -6.60
N ARG A 85 -4.49 -21.43 -6.30
CA ARG A 85 -3.94 -21.52 -4.94
C ARG A 85 -3.40 -20.17 -4.50
N LEU A 86 -3.68 -19.81 -3.25
CA LEU A 86 -3.15 -18.59 -2.64
C LEU A 86 -1.66 -18.75 -2.39
N LEU A 87 -0.86 -17.80 -2.87
CA LEU A 87 0.59 -17.79 -2.69
C LEU A 87 1.07 -16.71 -1.74
N GLU A 88 0.42 -15.55 -1.70
CA GLU A 88 0.83 -14.40 -0.88
C GLU A 88 -0.35 -13.42 -0.75
N VAL A 89 -0.42 -12.68 0.36
CA VAL A 89 -1.39 -11.59 0.55
C VAL A 89 -0.67 -10.27 0.80
N ILE A 90 -1.23 -9.20 0.26
CA ILE A 90 -0.68 -7.85 0.40
C ILE A 90 -1.80 -6.90 0.77
N ASP A 91 -1.53 -6.03 1.74
CA ASP A 91 -2.50 -5.09 2.26
C ASP A 91 -1.87 -3.69 2.37
N VAL A 92 -2.60 -2.66 1.94
CA VAL A 92 -2.09 -1.31 1.82
C VAL A 92 -2.44 -0.50 3.05
N VAL A 93 -1.42 0.19 3.58
CA VAL A 93 -1.56 1.16 4.66
C VAL A 93 -1.09 2.51 4.19
N THR A 94 -1.95 3.52 4.35
CA THR A 94 -1.55 4.91 4.16
C THR A 94 -1.14 5.51 5.50
N LEU A 95 0.07 6.08 5.53
CA LEU A 95 0.55 6.85 6.67
C LEU A 95 0.18 8.33 6.46
N HIS A 96 -0.94 8.72 7.06
CA HIS A 96 -1.35 10.12 7.09
C HIS A 96 -0.59 10.91 8.16
N GLN A 97 -0.42 12.20 7.92
CA GLN A 97 -0.07 13.11 9.01
C GLN A 97 -1.19 13.18 10.04
N ARG A 98 -0.84 13.54 11.28
CA ARG A 98 -1.87 13.91 12.25
C ARG A 98 -2.55 15.20 11.78
N ASN A 99 -3.89 15.21 11.82
CA ASN A 99 -4.74 16.35 11.47
C ASN A 99 -4.29 17.68 12.12
N GLU A 100 -3.67 17.64 13.29
CA GLU A 100 -3.14 18.82 13.99
C GLU A 100 -2.10 19.57 13.16
N LYS A 101 -1.17 18.85 12.52
CA LYS A 101 -0.15 19.44 11.64
C LYS A 101 -0.73 19.95 10.34
N GLU A 102 -1.73 19.26 9.78
CA GLU A 102 -2.46 19.75 8.60
C GLU A 102 -3.19 21.06 8.90
N GLN A 103 -3.79 21.19 10.09
CA GLN A 103 -4.43 22.43 10.54
C GLN A 103 -3.40 23.55 10.72
N GLU A 104 -2.22 23.26 11.28
CA GLU A 104 -1.12 24.21 11.43
C GLU A 104 -0.62 24.74 10.07
N ILE A 105 -0.36 23.83 9.12
CA ILE A 105 0.04 24.18 7.74
C ILE A 105 -1.07 25.01 7.08
N SER A 106 -2.32 24.56 7.17
CA SER A 106 -3.46 25.25 6.58
C SER A 106 -3.69 26.64 7.17
N ALA A 107 -3.39 26.83 8.46
CA ALA A 107 -3.49 28.12 9.12
C ALA A 107 -2.35 29.04 8.70
N SER A 108 -1.12 28.55 8.62
CA SER A 108 0.06 29.31 8.20
C SER A 108 -0.01 29.75 6.74
N VAL A 109 -0.42 28.85 5.84
CA VAL A 109 -0.63 29.17 4.42
C VAL A 109 -1.70 30.25 4.27
N ARG A 110 -2.79 30.17 5.06
CA ARG A 110 -3.85 31.18 5.06
C ARG A 110 -3.40 32.54 5.61
N SER A 111 -2.52 32.57 6.60
CA SER A 111 -2.11 33.81 7.28
C SER A 111 -0.91 34.51 6.64
N SER A 112 0.03 33.76 6.05
CA SER A 112 1.33 34.28 5.62
C SER A 112 1.70 33.89 4.18
N GLY A 113 0.81 33.21 3.47
CA GLY A 113 1.02 32.78 2.07
C GLY A 113 2.09 31.71 1.88
N SER A 114 2.77 31.30 2.95
CA SER A 114 3.81 30.28 2.94
C SER A 114 3.85 29.57 4.30
N TRP A 115 4.43 28.37 4.33
CA TRP A 115 4.73 27.65 5.55
C TRP A 115 6.15 27.12 5.45
N SER A 116 6.91 27.19 6.54
CA SER A 116 8.24 26.61 6.63
C SER A 116 8.38 25.85 7.95
N GLY A 117 8.75 24.58 7.85
CA GLY A 117 8.91 23.69 9.00
C GLY A 117 9.25 22.26 8.58
N TRP A 118 9.55 21.42 9.55
CA TRP A 118 9.77 19.99 9.33
C TRP A 118 8.48 19.21 9.54
N ILE A 119 8.10 18.44 8.51
CA ILE A 119 7.01 17.48 8.63
C ILE A 119 7.57 16.06 8.58
N GLY A 120 7.54 15.40 9.73
CA GLY A 120 7.81 13.97 9.85
C GLY A 120 6.61 13.27 10.47
N VAL A 121 6.47 11.98 10.21
CA VAL A 121 5.53 11.12 10.93
C VAL A 121 6.25 10.59 12.16
N PRO A 122 5.74 10.80 13.40
CA PRO A 122 6.39 10.27 14.58
C PRO A 122 6.54 8.75 14.50
N PRO A 123 7.71 8.18 14.87
CA PRO A 123 7.93 6.73 14.91
C PRO A 123 6.79 5.92 15.53
N ASP A 124 6.28 6.36 16.68
CA ASP A 124 5.17 5.71 17.38
C ASP A 124 3.89 5.65 16.54
N HIS A 125 3.68 6.61 15.64
CA HIS A 125 2.53 6.61 14.74
C HIS A 125 2.69 5.56 13.65
N ILE A 126 3.88 5.46 13.05
CA ILE A 126 4.23 4.44 12.07
C ILE A 126 4.08 3.05 12.71
N TYR A 127 4.72 2.84 13.87
CA TYR A 127 4.67 1.58 14.62
C TYR A 127 3.23 1.14 14.87
N ARG A 128 2.38 2.04 15.37
CA ARG A 128 0.98 1.75 15.68
C ARG A 128 0.18 1.39 14.44
N LYS A 129 0.30 2.18 13.36
CA LYS A 129 -0.41 1.92 12.10
C LYS A 129 -0.03 0.58 11.48
N LEU A 130 1.26 0.24 11.49
CA LEU A 130 1.74 -1.05 11.04
C LEU A 130 1.19 -2.18 11.92
N SER A 131 1.22 -2.02 13.25
CA SER A 131 0.73 -3.02 14.19
C SER A 131 -0.78 -3.24 14.09
N ASP A 132 -1.56 -2.16 13.97
CA ASP A 132 -3.02 -2.22 13.81
C ASP A 132 -3.39 -3.00 12.54
N LYS A 133 -2.70 -2.70 11.43
CA LYS A 133 -2.94 -3.38 10.14
C LYS A 133 -2.47 -4.84 10.19
N ALA A 134 -1.29 -5.11 10.72
CA ALA A 134 -0.76 -6.47 10.86
C ALA A 134 -1.67 -7.38 11.70
N GLY A 135 -2.24 -6.83 12.79
CA GLY A 135 -3.18 -7.55 13.63
C GLY A 135 -4.42 -8.07 12.89
N GLN A 136 -4.91 -7.33 11.89
CA GLN A 136 -6.11 -7.68 11.12
C GLN A 136 -5.98 -9.00 10.35
N TYR A 137 -4.77 -9.34 9.89
CA TYR A 137 -4.53 -10.52 9.04
C TYR A 137 -3.69 -11.61 9.71
N SER A 138 -3.21 -11.39 10.93
CA SER A 138 -2.36 -12.34 11.66
C SER A 138 -2.92 -13.78 11.73
N GLU A 139 -4.20 -13.94 12.09
CA GLU A 139 -4.86 -15.25 12.14
C GLU A 139 -5.00 -15.89 10.77
N LEU A 140 -5.45 -15.11 9.77
CA LEU A 140 -5.62 -15.57 8.40
C LEU A 140 -4.30 -16.11 7.83
N VAL A 141 -3.20 -15.41 8.09
CA VAL A 141 -1.86 -15.79 7.62
C VAL A 141 -1.41 -17.10 8.24
N ARG A 142 -1.64 -17.29 9.55
CA ARG A 142 -1.30 -18.53 10.23
C ARG A 142 -2.15 -19.70 9.75
N GLU A 143 -3.45 -19.48 9.51
CA GLU A 143 -4.36 -20.51 9.02
C GLU A 143 -4.07 -20.89 7.56
N ALA A 144 -3.82 -19.90 6.69
CA ALA A 144 -3.56 -20.13 5.28
C ALA A 144 -2.12 -20.58 4.99
N GLY A 145 -1.18 -20.30 5.90
CA GLY A 145 0.22 -20.68 5.75
C GLY A 145 0.94 -19.95 4.61
N VAL A 146 0.59 -18.67 4.38
CA VAL A 146 1.10 -17.87 3.24
C VAL A 146 1.82 -16.60 3.72
N PRO A 147 2.78 -16.06 2.96
CA PRO A 147 3.39 -14.77 3.24
C PRO A 147 2.37 -13.61 3.25
N TYR A 148 2.65 -12.63 4.11
CA TYR A 148 1.87 -11.39 4.23
C TYR A 148 2.76 -10.17 4.21
N VAL A 149 2.53 -9.30 3.23
CA VAL A 149 3.30 -8.07 3.04
C VAL A 149 2.41 -6.86 3.27
N LEU A 150 2.97 -5.84 3.94
CA LEU A 150 2.33 -4.54 4.05
C LEU A 150 2.86 -3.59 2.97
N GLY A 151 1.97 -3.03 2.16
CA GLY A 151 2.27 -1.92 1.26
C GLY A 151 2.09 -0.59 1.98
N VAL A 152 3.18 0.12 2.29
CA VAL A 152 3.14 1.41 2.98
C VAL A 152 3.23 2.54 1.98
N PHE A 153 2.14 3.29 1.81
CA PHE A 153 2.16 4.50 0.97
C PHE A 153 2.69 5.71 1.75
N GLY A 154 3.78 6.29 1.26
CA GLY A 154 4.30 7.59 1.70
C GLY A 154 3.57 8.73 0.98
N GLU A 155 2.75 9.47 1.71
CA GLU A 155 1.98 10.59 1.16
C GLU A 155 2.88 11.80 0.86
N PHE A 156 2.69 12.52 -0.25
CA PHE A 156 3.58 13.64 -0.63
C PHE A 156 3.73 14.72 0.47
N VAL A 157 2.64 15.05 1.19
CA VAL A 157 2.71 16.01 2.30
C VAL A 157 3.52 15.44 3.47
N ALA A 158 3.29 14.14 3.77
CA ALA A 158 4.14 13.17 4.45
C ALA A 158 5.57 13.03 3.92
N SER A 159 6.52 13.92 4.22
CA SER A 159 7.94 13.64 3.93
C SER A 159 8.50 12.51 4.81
N LEU A 160 7.93 11.32 4.69
CA LEU A 160 8.38 10.09 5.31
C LEU A 160 9.38 9.45 4.38
N SER A 161 10.62 9.40 4.81
CA SER A 161 11.70 8.77 4.09
C SER A 161 11.70 7.24 4.27
N PRO A 162 12.19 6.47 3.30
CA PRO A 162 12.44 5.04 3.48
C PRO A 162 13.30 4.73 4.72
N GLN A 163 14.22 5.64 5.09
CA GLN A 163 15.08 5.51 6.25
C GLN A 163 14.31 5.57 7.57
N GLU A 164 13.29 6.43 7.69
CA GLU A 164 12.43 6.50 8.88
C GLU A 164 11.61 5.21 9.04
N ILE A 165 11.06 4.69 7.94
CA ILE A 165 10.43 3.35 7.93
C ILE A 165 11.42 2.30 8.41
N GLN A 166 12.63 2.27 7.84
CA GLN A 166 13.67 1.31 8.23
C GLN A 166 14.03 1.40 9.72
N GLN A 167 14.10 2.61 10.30
CA GLN A 167 14.37 2.77 11.73
C GLN A 167 13.27 2.10 12.57
N VAL A 168 11.99 2.29 12.22
CA VAL A 168 10.86 1.65 12.93
C VAL A 168 10.88 0.13 12.77
N LEU A 169 11.14 -0.35 11.55
CA LEU A 169 11.10 -1.77 11.24
C LEU A 169 12.19 -2.57 11.96
N TYR A 170 13.41 -2.04 12.05
CA TYR A 170 14.58 -2.81 12.49
C TYR A 170 15.22 -2.35 13.80
N ARG A 171 14.97 -1.13 14.28
CA ARG A 171 15.74 -0.55 15.40
C ARG A 171 14.88 -0.02 16.54
N GLN A 172 13.91 0.84 16.24
CA GLN A 172 13.04 1.43 17.24
C GLN A 172 12.06 0.40 17.78
N HIS A 173 11.67 0.54 19.05
CA HIS A 173 10.83 -0.44 19.75
C HIS A 173 11.41 -1.87 19.71
N ASN A 174 12.74 -2.01 19.75
CA ASN A 174 13.48 -3.27 19.57
C ASN A 174 13.33 -3.89 18.17
N GLY A 175 12.88 -3.12 17.19
CA GLY A 175 12.61 -3.56 15.82
C GLY A 175 11.22 -4.17 15.71
N TRP A 176 10.29 -3.46 15.08
CA TRP A 176 8.92 -3.92 14.89
C TRP A 176 8.84 -5.35 14.35
N PHE A 177 9.68 -5.71 13.38
CA PHE A 177 9.71 -7.05 12.80
C PHE A 177 9.94 -8.19 13.79
N THR A 178 10.66 -7.95 14.89
CA THR A 178 10.86 -8.96 15.95
C THR A 178 9.59 -9.31 16.72
N THR A 179 8.57 -8.45 16.64
CA THR A 179 7.31 -8.57 17.39
C THR A 179 6.14 -9.07 16.54
N VAL A 180 6.30 -9.13 15.22
CA VAL A 180 5.24 -9.48 14.25
C VAL A 180 5.76 -10.46 13.18
N PRO A 181 6.13 -11.69 13.56
CA PRO A 181 6.67 -12.67 12.61
C PRO A 181 5.66 -13.07 11.53
N GLU A 182 4.36 -12.79 11.70
CA GLU A 182 3.33 -13.01 10.69
C GLU A 182 3.51 -12.12 9.45
N VAL A 183 4.19 -10.98 9.57
CA VAL A 183 4.44 -10.08 8.45
C VAL A 183 5.77 -10.42 7.80
N SER A 184 5.74 -10.83 6.54
CA SER A 184 6.88 -11.21 5.72
C SER A 184 7.78 -10.03 5.33
N GLY A 185 7.22 -8.82 5.33
CA GLY A 185 7.97 -7.59 5.17
C GLY A 185 7.09 -6.43 4.75
N VAL A 186 7.75 -5.35 4.33
CA VAL A 186 7.12 -4.09 3.97
C VAL A 186 7.60 -3.62 2.60
N ILE A 187 6.66 -3.21 1.74
CA ILE A 187 6.95 -2.45 0.52
C ILE A 187 6.57 -1.00 0.81
N TYR A 188 7.56 -0.13 0.99
CA TYR A 188 7.30 1.30 1.00
C TYR A 188 7.24 1.82 -0.43
N PHE A 189 6.25 2.63 -0.74
CA PHE A 189 6.11 3.24 -2.05
C PHE A 189 5.56 4.65 -1.99
N ARG A 190 5.94 5.46 -2.98
CA ARG A 190 5.43 6.82 -3.16
C ARG A 190 5.36 7.16 -4.64
N GLU A 191 4.47 8.10 -4.95
CA GLU A 191 4.33 8.68 -6.28
C GLU A 191 5.12 9.99 -6.36
N SER A 192 5.87 10.17 -7.44
CA SER A 192 6.59 11.40 -7.78
C SER A 192 6.48 11.63 -9.28
N ASN A 193 5.79 12.70 -9.70
CA ASN A 193 5.60 13.07 -11.11
C ASN A 193 5.10 11.90 -11.99
N PHE A 194 4.03 11.21 -11.57
CA PHE A 194 3.48 10.00 -12.23
C PHE A 194 4.46 8.82 -12.36
N SER A 195 5.62 8.89 -11.70
CA SER A 195 6.56 7.80 -11.52
C SER A 195 6.47 7.27 -10.09
N PHE A 196 6.84 6.00 -9.91
CA PHE A 196 6.76 5.36 -8.60
C PHE A 196 8.14 4.95 -8.12
N GLU A 197 8.37 5.20 -6.84
CA GLU A 197 9.56 4.74 -6.15
C GLU A 197 9.15 3.68 -5.14
N PHE A 198 9.88 2.57 -5.13
CA PHE A 198 9.64 1.45 -4.22
C PHE A 198 10.89 1.16 -3.39
N SER A 199 10.70 0.83 -2.12
CA SER A 199 11.72 0.33 -1.21
C SER A 199 11.19 -0.92 -0.52
N HIS A 200 12.00 -1.98 -0.52
CA HIS A 200 11.60 -3.30 -0.03
C HIS A 200 12.34 -3.60 1.27
N PHE A 201 11.59 -3.99 2.31
CA PHE A 201 12.11 -4.27 3.64
C PHE A 201 11.67 -5.68 4.07
N PRO A 202 12.50 -6.72 3.82
CA PRO A 202 12.16 -8.07 4.23
C PRO A 202 12.21 -8.21 5.76
N ASN A 203 11.26 -8.96 6.33
CA ASN A 203 11.31 -9.36 7.73
C ASN A 203 12.24 -10.58 7.89
N PRO A 204 13.37 -10.46 8.59
CA PRO A 204 14.32 -11.56 8.75
C PRO A 204 13.80 -12.71 9.64
N VAL A 205 12.73 -12.48 10.40
CA VAL A 205 12.12 -13.46 11.31
C VAL A 205 10.68 -13.83 10.89
N ALA A 206 10.35 -13.62 9.61
CA ALA A 206 9.04 -13.98 9.07
C ALA A 206 8.73 -15.47 9.24
N LEU A 207 7.49 -15.81 9.64
CA LEU A 207 6.97 -17.18 9.63
C LEU A 207 6.96 -17.76 8.21
N TYR A 208 6.57 -16.92 7.24
CA TYR A 208 6.46 -17.27 5.83
C TYR A 208 7.18 -16.21 4.99
N PRO A 209 8.37 -16.49 4.43
CA PRO A 209 9.11 -15.51 3.62
C PRO A 209 8.39 -15.14 2.32
N SER A 210 8.40 -13.84 1.97
CA SER A 210 7.76 -13.34 0.75
C SER A 210 8.56 -13.68 -0.51
N THR A 211 7.83 -13.99 -1.59
CA THR A 211 8.40 -14.19 -2.93
C THR A 211 8.57 -12.88 -3.70
N VAL A 212 7.73 -11.89 -3.38
CA VAL A 212 7.76 -10.56 -3.97
C VAL A 212 8.97 -9.76 -3.49
N LEU A 213 9.25 -9.83 -2.18
CA LEU A 213 10.36 -9.08 -1.57
C LEU A 213 11.75 -9.63 -1.93
N SER A 214 11.83 -10.90 -2.36
CA SER A 214 13.09 -11.54 -2.76
C SER A 214 13.46 -11.28 -4.23
N GLY A 215 12.62 -10.55 -4.98
CA GLY A 215 12.86 -10.26 -6.39
C GLY A 215 12.69 -11.48 -7.31
N GLN A 216 12.03 -12.54 -6.84
CA GLN A 216 11.68 -13.72 -7.63
C GLN A 216 10.16 -13.94 -7.68
N PRO A 217 9.42 -13.10 -8.42
CA PRO A 217 8.04 -13.44 -8.73
C PRO A 217 8.02 -14.65 -9.69
N GLY A 218 7.69 -15.84 -9.17
CA GLY A 218 7.22 -16.97 -9.98
C GLY A 218 8.25 -18.02 -10.43
N ALA A 219 8.93 -18.68 -9.49
CA ALA A 219 9.49 -20.01 -9.75
C ALA A 219 8.79 -21.04 -8.83
N ALA A 220 7.61 -21.50 -9.25
CA ALA A 220 6.99 -22.71 -8.72
C ALA A 220 6.28 -23.44 -9.87
#